data_AF-A0A518JMB4-F1
#
_entry.id   AF-A0A518JMB4-F1
#
_cell.length_a   1.000
_cell.length_b   1.000
_cell.length_c   1.000
_cell.angle_alpha   90.00
_cell.angle_beta   90.00
_cell.angle_gamma   90.00
#
_symmetry.space_group_name_H-M   'P 1'
#
loop_
_entity.id
_entity.type
_entity.pdbx_description
1 polymer ?
#
loop_
_entity_poly.entity_id
_entity_poly.type
_entity_poly.pdbx_seq_one_letter_code
_entity_poly.pdbx_strand_id
1 'polypeptide(L)'
;MMRFLNPTWLAALCLCLFTIASTADEPFRPEAGTFPALDQAHSYRGELVFVDHANRRGSIRVQGSGMFFRNDPHPFAMLPYGIVRYHDAPADLRDIPLGTVLHVRAFLPPDPTISAVPVLPVNNKSKDANHNRGTGIAPAENHVLLLEDEPSHCQREGLVWKLKEVDLKKNSEGMIVARREPKEGSNENATEESMTFDAATRIWRGRECLLIEDLISEGTWPTSGKKSLDGQTALLGITWKPTPDGVFTRFHISDIWLDDEAMQRAARKQTETHKAFIRSRWMPAWIDHVEYGKFGRAKVTATLFGGMDESLYADFEKDAPAMMNAVEQTLKHTHGAYGPAHMASRGSILEVTQTSGEVPLGSSGIQIHFETDLIIEGIRPGRVVRVRPTSWPQVQLPREEYLNDGSNMEERFPTPAIFPKY
;
A
#
# COMPACT_ATOMS: atom_id res chain seq x y z
N MET A 1 -62.97 65.55 -1.77
CA MET A 1 -63.60 64.33 -1.24
C MET A 1 -62.51 63.26 -1.17
N MET A 2 -62.15 62.82 0.05
CA MET A 2 -61.37 61.62 0.44
C MET A 2 -60.10 61.26 -0.38
N ARG A 3 -58.89 61.41 0.21
CA ARG A 3 -58.08 60.34 0.88
C ARG A 3 -57.45 59.37 -0.15
N PHE A 4 -56.17 59.00 -0.19
CA PHE A 4 -55.18 58.71 0.85
C PHE A 4 -53.74 58.83 0.27
N LEU A 5 -52.78 59.11 1.16
CA LEU A 5 -51.34 58.91 0.96
C LEU A 5 -51.02 57.43 0.71
N ASN A 6 -49.99 57.13 -0.09
CA ASN A 6 -49.29 55.85 -0.05
C ASN A 6 -47.76 56.06 0.00
N PRO A 7 -47.00 55.31 0.82
CA PRO A 7 -45.62 55.64 1.16
C PRO A 7 -44.58 54.73 0.47
N THR A 8 -43.41 55.34 0.25
CA THR A 8 -42.04 54.79 0.31
C THR A 8 -41.83 53.28 0.07
N TRP A 9 -41.13 52.93 -1.01
CA TRP A 9 -40.39 51.68 -1.15
C TRP A 9 -38.90 51.93 -0.89
N LEU A 10 -38.43 51.61 0.32
CA LEU A 10 -37.01 51.35 0.60
C LEU A 10 -36.87 49.83 0.71
N ALA A 11 -36.16 49.21 -0.24
CA ALA A 11 -35.74 47.81 -0.12
C ALA A 11 -34.48 47.75 0.74
N ALA A 12 -34.61 47.21 1.95
CA ALA A 12 -33.48 46.89 2.83
C ALA A 12 -32.91 45.52 2.45
N LEU A 13 -31.64 45.52 2.01
CA LEU A 13 -30.85 44.32 1.74
C LEU A 13 -30.31 43.78 3.07
N CYS A 14 -30.94 42.73 3.62
CA CYS A 14 -30.38 42.00 4.77
C CYS A 14 -29.29 41.03 4.28
N LEU A 15 -28.03 41.36 4.59
CA LEU A 15 -26.88 40.51 4.37
C LEU A 15 -26.81 39.47 5.50
N CYS A 16 -27.35 38.26 5.27
CA CYS A 16 -27.14 37.13 6.19
C CYS A 16 -25.74 36.56 5.99
N LEU A 17 -24.81 36.94 6.88
CA LEU A 17 -23.53 36.26 7.07
C LEU A 17 -23.79 34.86 7.64
N PHE A 18 -23.78 33.84 6.79
CA PHE A 18 -23.68 32.46 7.24
C PHE A 18 -22.25 32.19 7.67
N THR A 19 -22.02 32.19 8.98
CA THR A 19 -20.83 31.57 9.58
C THR A 19 -20.96 30.06 9.41
N ILE A 20 -20.20 29.48 8.48
CA ILE A 20 -20.02 28.04 8.40
C ILE A 20 -19.21 27.63 9.63
N ALA A 21 -19.88 27.10 10.64
CA ALA A 21 -19.21 26.39 11.71
C ALA A 21 -18.56 25.16 11.08
N SER A 22 -17.23 25.10 11.09
CA SER A 22 -16.48 23.88 10.77
C SER A 22 -16.85 22.83 11.82
N THR A 23 -17.72 21.89 11.46
CA THR A 23 -17.84 20.64 12.20
C THR A 23 -16.47 19.98 12.16
N ALA A 24 -15.88 19.71 13.32
CA ALA A 24 -14.72 18.83 13.37
C ALA A 24 -15.18 17.47 12.83
N ASP A 25 -14.66 17.05 11.67
CA ASP A 25 -15.01 15.77 11.07
C ASP A 25 -14.82 14.65 12.08
N GLU A 26 -15.83 13.80 12.23
CA GLU A 26 -15.69 12.59 13.02
C GLU A 26 -14.55 11.74 12.47
N PRO A 27 -13.73 11.11 13.32
CA PRO A 27 -12.60 10.31 12.86
C PRO A 27 -13.06 9.14 11.99
N PHE A 28 -12.69 9.14 10.71
CA PHE A 28 -13.15 8.14 9.74
C PHE A 28 -12.57 6.74 10.00
N ARG A 29 -13.44 5.73 9.96
CA ARG A 29 -13.09 4.31 10.02
C ARG A 29 -13.71 3.59 8.82
N PRO A 30 -12.97 2.67 8.16
CA PRO A 30 -13.54 1.88 7.08
C PRO A 30 -14.70 1.01 7.59
N GLU A 31 -15.79 0.98 6.83
CA GLU A 31 -16.93 0.12 7.11
C GLU A 31 -16.72 -1.27 6.52
N ALA A 32 -17.31 -2.29 7.15
CA ALA A 32 -17.23 -3.65 6.63
C ALA A 32 -18.03 -3.77 5.32
N GLY A 33 -17.43 -4.40 4.31
CA GLY A 33 -18.08 -4.61 3.00
C GLY A 33 -18.01 -3.42 2.06
N THR A 34 -17.30 -2.34 2.40
CA THR A 34 -17.07 -1.20 1.51
C THR A 34 -15.58 -0.96 1.30
N PHE A 35 -15.24 -0.38 0.15
CA PHE A 35 -13.89 0.09 -0.15
C PHE A 35 -13.83 1.59 0.19
N PRO A 36 -13.03 2.01 1.19
CA PRO A 36 -12.96 3.41 1.60
C PRO A 36 -12.26 4.26 0.53
N ALA A 37 -12.66 5.52 0.42
CA ALA A 37 -12.06 6.44 -0.53
C ALA A 37 -10.62 6.80 -0.10
N LEU A 38 -9.71 6.89 -1.08
CA LEU A 38 -8.29 7.09 -0.79
C LEU A 38 -8.01 8.44 -0.12
N ASP A 39 -8.77 9.48 -0.45
CA ASP A 39 -8.66 10.84 0.09
C ASP A 39 -8.96 10.92 1.59
N GLN A 40 -9.76 10.00 2.12
CA GLN A 40 -10.03 9.85 3.56
C GLN A 40 -8.85 9.22 4.32
N ALA A 41 -7.89 8.61 3.62
CA ALA A 41 -6.73 7.97 4.25
C ALA A 41 -5.71 9.02 4.71
N HIS A 42 -5.16 8.83 5.91
CA HIS A 42 -4.01 9.60 6.37
C HIS A 42 -2.75 9.16 5.63
N SER A 43 -1.92 10.13 5.26
CA SER A 43 -0.70 9.93 4.48
C SER A 43 0.53 10.19 5.34
N TYR A 44 1.48 9.27 5.34
CA TYR A 44 2.79 9.45 5.95
C TYR A 44 3.86 8.61 5.24
N ARG A 45 5.12 8.88 5.52
CA ARG A 45 6.28 8.20 4.93
C ARG A 45 7.23 7.72 6.02
N GLY A 46 7.93 6.62 5.80
CA GLY A 46 8.93 6.15 6.73
C GLY A 46 9.64 4.87 6.30
N GLU A 47 10.61 4.45 7.09
CA GLU A 47 11.44 3.27 6.82
C GLU A 47 10.76 1.99 7.32
N LEU A 48 10.72 0.94 6.50
CA LEU A 48 10.28 -0.39 6.90
C LEU A 48 11.32 -1.08 7.79
N VAL A 49 10.96 -1.40 9.03
CA VAL A 49 11.91 -1.92 10.04
C VAL A 49 11.54 -3.30 10.56
N PHE A 50 10.31 -3.75 10.33
CA PHE A 50 9.84 -5.08 10.73
C PHE A 50 8.73 -5.56 9.79
N VAL A 51 8.71 -6.85 9.49
CA VAL A 51 7.70 -7.51 8.64
C VAL A 51 7.27 -8.83 9.27
N ASP A 52 5.97 -8.97 9.49
CA ASP A 52 5.25 -10.22 9.74
C ASP A 52 4.32 -10.45 8.53
N HIS A 53 4.92 -10.89 7.42
CA HIS A 53 4.26 -11.01 6.13
C HIS A 53 3.05 -11.96 6.19
N ALA A 54 3.14 -13.02 7.00
CA ALA A 54 2.08 -14.02 7.12
C ALA A 54 0.82 -13.43 7.75
N ASN A 55 0.94 -12.53 8.73
CA ASN A 55 -0.18 -11.80 9.32
C ASN A 55 -0.45 -10.45 8.65
N ARG A 56 0.22 -10.16 7.52
CA ARG A 56 0.14 -8.91 6.76
C ARG A 56 0.28 -7.66 7.65
N ARG A 57 1.29 -7.64 8.52
CA ARG A 57 1.59 -6.52 9.42
C ARG A 57 3.09 -6.25 9.50
N GLY A 58 3.47 -5.09 10.01
CA GLY A 58 4.87 -4.70 10.11
C GLY A 58 5.05 -3.47 10.99
N SER A 59 6.22 -2.85 10.91
CA SER A 59 6.46 -1.54 11.54
C SER A 59 7.19 -0.60 10.60
N ILE A 60 6.79 0.67 10.63
CA ILE A 60 7.40 1.78 9.90
C ILE A 60 8.01 2.76 10.90
N ARG A 61 9.28 3.12 10.77
CA ARG A 61 9.84 4.28 11.46
C ARG A 61 9.40 5.54 10.71
N VAL A 62 8.39 6.22 11.24
CA VAL A 62 7.75 7.36 10.57
C VAL A 62 8.69 8.56 10.56
N GLN A 63 8.75 9.23 9.40
CA GLN A 63 9.49 10.47 9.23
C GLN A 63 8.82 11.59 10.03
N GLY A 64 9.58 12.21 10.94
CA GLY A 64 9.19 13.41 11.68
C GLY A 64 10.19 14.54 11.48
N SER A 65 9.94 15.68 12.11
CA SER A 65 10.82 16.85 12.07
C SER A 65 12.08 16.73 12.96
N GLY A 66 12.13 15.73 13.85
CA GLY A 66 13.24 15.52 14.77
C GLY A 66 14.34 14.59 14.23
N MET A 67 15.08 13.97 15.14
CA MET A 67 16.08 12.93 14.91
C MET A 67 15.42 11.62 14.50
N PHE A 68 15.39 11.35 13.19
CA PHE A 68 14.72 10.19 12.62
C PHE A 68 15.12 8.88 13.28
N PHE A 69 16.41 8.65 13.51
CA PHE A 69 16.92 7.41 14.12
C PHE A 69 16.42 7.14 15.55
N ARG A 70 15.87 8.15 16.24
CA ARG A 70 15.27 8.01 17.58
C ARG A 70 13.76 7.74 17.55
N ASN A 71 13.15 7.77 16.36
CA ASN A 71 11.75 7.46 16.23
C ASN A 71 11.54 5.95 16.40
N ASP A 72 10.68 5.61 17.34
CA ASP A 72 10.27 4.22 17.53
C ASP A 72 9.56 3.71 16.28
N PRO A 73 9.79 2.44 15.92
CA PRO A 73 8.97 1.72 14.95
C PRO A 73 7.47 1.84 15.27
N HIS A 74 6.69 2.35 14.33
CA HIS A 74 5.24 2.45 14.42
C HIS A 74 4.58 1.25 13.74
N PRO A 75 3.88 0.36 14.49
CA PRO A 75 3.25 -0.82 13.93
C PRO A 75 2.10 -0.50 12.98
N PHE A 76 1.94 -1.30 11.93
CA PHE A 76 0.82 -1.23 10.99
C PHE A 76 0.28 -2.62 10.64
N ALA A 77 -1.00 -2.70 10.26
CA ALA A 77 -1.62 -3.89 9.69
C ALA A 77 -2.22 -3.55 8.32
N MET A 78 -2.11 -4.44 7.34
CA MET A 78 -2.79 -4.26 6.05
C MET A 78 -4.28 -4.55 6.20
N LEU A 79 -5.12 -3.75 5.55
CA LEU A 79 -6.50 -4.14 5.28
C LEU A 79 -6.52 -5.41 4.41
N PRO A 80 -7.60 -6.22 4.44
CA PRO A 80 -7.71 -7.43 3.62
C PRO A 80 -7.52 -7.16 2.12
N TYR A 81 -8.06 -6.02 1.67
CA TYR A 81 -7.95 -5.47 0.32
C TYR A 81 -6.82 -4.43 0.18
N GLY A 82 -5.92 -4.36 1.16
CA GLY A 82 -4.77 -3.46 1.14
C GLY A 82 -3.74 -3.87 0.08
N ILE A 83 -3.24 -2.89 -0.66
CA ILE A 83 -2.34 -3.06 -1.80
C ILE A 83 -0.91 -2.71 -1.38
N VAL A 84 0.04 -3.51 -1.85
CA VAL A 84 1.48 -3.27 -1.71
C VAL A 84 2.07 -3.14 -3.10
N ARG A 85 2.85 -2.07 -3.35
CA ARG A 85 3.59 -1.86 -4.59
C ARG A 85 5.08 -1.71 -4.31
N TYR A 86 5.87 -2.39 -5.14
CA TYR A 86 7.33 -2.33 -5.12
C TYR A 86 7.84 -2.32 -6.55
N HIS A 87 8.81 -1.46 -6.87
CA HIS A 87 9.32 -1.27 -8.23
C HIS A 87 8.21 -1.06 -9.27
N ASP A 88 7.20 -0.25 -8.94
CA ASP A 88 6.03 0.04 -9.77
C ASP A 88 5.23 -1.20 -10.21
N ALA A 89 5.27 -2.26 -9.40
CA ALA A 89 4.51 -3.47 -9.64
C ALA A 89 3.81 -3.96 -8.37
N PRO A 90 2.72 -4.74 -8.50
CA PRO A 90 2.13 -5.47 -7.38
C PRO A 90 3.16 -6.30 -6.62
N ALA A 91 3.05 -6.32 -5.30
CA ALA A 91 3.97 -7.03 -4.42
C ALA A 91 3.27 -7.62 -3.18
N ASP A 92 3.96 -8.54 -2.50
CA ASP A 92 3.64 -8.91 -1.13
C ASP A 92 4.65 -8.26 -0.16
N LEU A 93 4.30 -8.14 1.13
CA LEU A 93 5.21 -7.57 2.13
C LEU A 93 6.57 -8.28 2.20
N ARG A 94 6.63 -9.58 1.86
CA ARG A 94 7.88 -10.36 1.83
C ARG A 94 8.86 -9.90 0.75
N ASP A 95 8.37 -9.21 -0.28
CA ASP A 95 9.17 -8.79 -1.42
C ASP A 95 9.95 -7.49 -1.13
N ILE A 96 9.50 -6.73 -0.11
CA ILE A 96 10.09 -5.43 0.24
C ILE A 96 11.27 -5.64 1.20
N PRO A 97 12.49 -5.20 0.83
CA PRO A 97 13.63 -5.22 1.74
C PRO A 97 13.41 -4.32 2.95
N LEU A 98 13.86 -4.76 4.13
CA LEU A 98 13.97 -3.88 5.30
C LEU A 98 14.90 -2.69 4.99
N GLY A 99 14.59 -1.54 5.57
CA GLY A 99 15.26 -0.27 5.29
C GLY A 99 14.63 0.52 4.14
N THR A 100 13.75 -0.09 3.33
CA THR A 100 13.03 0.63 2.26
C THR A 100 12.14 1.72 2.84
N VAL A 101 12.20 2.92 2.27
CA VAL A 101 11.31 4.03 2.63
C VAL A 101 10.03 3.90 1.82
N LEU A 102 8.91 3.80 2.53
CA LEU A 102 7.59 3.57 1.97
C LEU A 102 6.67 4.76 2.23
N HIS A 103 5.79 5.02 1.27
CA HIS A 103 4.63 5.87 1.39
C HIS A 103 3.44 5.04 1.85
N VAL A 104 2.72 5.56 2.84
CA VAL A 104 1.63 4.86 3.51
C VAL A 104 0.36 5.67 3.40
N ARG A 105 -0.73 5.01 2.98
CA ARG A 105 -2.10 5.50 3.08
C ARG A 105 -2.86 4.58 4.00
N ALA A 106 -3.23 5.09 5.17
CA ALA A 106 -3.81 4.28 6.23
C ALA A 106 -5.04 4.95 6.86
N PHE A 107 -5.83 4.11 7.50
CA PHE A 107 -7.02 4.48 8.23
C PHE A 107 -6.90 4.10 9.70
N LEU A 108 -7.80 4.65 10.51
CA LEU A 108 -8.05 4.15 11.84
C LEU A 108 -8.49 2.67 11.77
N PRO A 109 -8.28 1.88 12.84
CA PRO A 109 -8.72 0.49 12.88
C PRO A 109 -10.21 0.38 12.55
N PRO A 110 -10.62 -0.47 11.59
CA PRO A 110 -12.04 -0.70 11.32
C PRO A 110 -12.80 -1.13 12.57
N ASP A 111 -12.21 -2.06 13.34
CA ASP A 111 -12.68 -2.44 14.67
C ASP A 111 -11.52 -2.37 15.69
N PRO A 112 -11.52 -1.36 16.59
CA PRO A 112 -10.50 -1.22 17.62
C PRO A 112 -10.35 -2.42 18.57
N THR A 113 -11.41 -3.19 18.78
CA THR A 113 -11.43 -4.25 19.80
C THR A 113 -10.66 -5.51 19.39
N ILE A 114 -10.52 -5.72 18.08
CA ILE A 114 -9.83 -6.87 17.47
C ILE A 114 -8.59 -6.46 16.66
N SER A 115 -8.09 -5.24 16.88
CA SER A 115 -6.94 -4.71 16.15
C SER A 115 -5.68 -5.56 16.36
N ALA A 116 -5.02 -5.93 15.26
CA ALA A 116 -3.78 -6.73 15.27
C ALA A 116 -2.52 -5.91 15.60
N VAL A 117 -2.68 -4.59 15.74
CA VAL A 117 -1.66 -3.60 16.09
C VAL A 117 -2.19 -2.67 17.19
N PRO A 118 -1.32 -1.94 17.92
CA PRO A 118 -1.77 -1.05 18.99
C PRO A 118 -2.77 0.00 18.49
N VAL A 119 -3.87 0.18 19.22
CA VAL A 119 -4.84 1.26 18.97
C VAL A 119 -4.37 2.52 19.67
N LEU A 120 -4.10 3.57 18.90
CA LEU A 120 -3.60 4.84 19.43
C LEU A 120 -4.72 5.90 19.48
N PRO A 121 -4.61 6.91 20.37
CA PRO A 121 -5.51 8.06 20.37
C PRO A 121 -5.49 8.79 19.02
N VAL A 122 -6.66 9.14 18.49
CA VAL A 122 -6.83 9.76 17.16
C VAL A 122 -5.94 11.00 16.96
N ASN A 123 -5.75 11.79 18.02
CA ASN A 123 -4.92 12.99 17.96
C ASN A 123 -3.41 12.74 17.93
N ASN A 124 -2.95 11.47 17.96
CA ASN A 124 -1.53 11.14 17.97
C ASN A 124 -0.76 11.64 16.74
N LYS A 125 -1.39 11.72 15.56
CA LYS A 125 -0.78 12.28 14.36
C LYS A 125 -0.37 13.76 14.50
N SER A 126 -0.88 14.45 15.52
CA SER A 126 -0.55 15.85 15.83
C SER A 126 0.23 16.01 17.14
N LYS A 127 0.57 14.92 17.83
CA LYS A 127 1.33 14.99 19.08
C LYS A 127 2.81 15.16 18.80
N ASP A 128 3.43 16.07 19.55
CA ASP A 128 4.88 16.17 19.64
C ASP A 128 5.40 14.99 20.48
N ALA A 129 6.28 14.19 19.90
CA ALA A 129 6.97 13.09 20.57
C ALA A 129 8.25 13.55 21.27
N ASN A 130 8.33 14.86 21.61
CA ASN A 130 9.42 15.63 22.20
C ASN A 130 10.40 16.25 21.19
N HIS A 131 11.20 17.21 21.69
CA HIS A 131 12.17 18.00 20.92
C HIS A 131 13.18 17.17 20.11
N ASN A 132 13.40 15.90 20.44
CA ASN A 132 14.32 15.02 19.73
C ASN A 132 13.67 14.20 18.62
N ARG A 133 12.35 13.98 18.63
CA ARG A 133 11.67 13.05 17.72
C ARG A 133 10.73 13.75 16.75
N GLY A 134 10.16 14.88 17.19
CA GLY A 134 9.26 15.71 16.41
C GLY A 134 7.80 15.24 16.47
N THR A 135 6.97 15.85 15.63
CA THR A 135 5.52 15.70 15.67
C THR A 135 5.02 14.61 14.72
N GLY A 136 3.99 13.88 15.13
CA GLY A 136 3.19 13.04 14.22
C GLY A 136 3.81 11.71 13.83
N ILE A 137 4.80 11.24 14.58
CA ILE A 137 5.55 10.01 14.26
C ILE A 137 4.85 8.70 14.66
N ALA A 138 3.64 8.78 15.21
CA ALA A 138 2.86 7.63 15.67
C ALA A 138 1.37 7.84 15.36
N PRO A 139 0.98 8.03 14.09
CA PRO A 139 -0.41 8.27 13.71
C PRO A 139 -1.33 7.16 14.23
N ALA A 140 -2.60 7.48 14.52
CA ALA A 140 -3.55 6.45 14.92
C ALA A 140 -4.04 5.62 13.73
N GLU A 141 -3.87 6.17 12.53
CA GLU A 141 -4.17 5.57 11.26
C GLU A 141 -3.07 4.58 10.88
N ASN A 142 -3.20 3.34 11.36
CA ASN A 142 -2.22 2.28 11.14
C ASN A 142 -2.80 1.03 10.47
N HIS A 143 -4.01 1.14 9.89
CA HIS A 143 -4.63 0.12 9.04
C HIS A 143 -4.49 0.50 7.58
N VAL A 144 -3.52 -0.10 6.90
CA VAL A 144 -2.98 0.34 5.63
C VAL A 144 -3.83 -0.16 4.47
N LEU A 145 -4.27 0.79 3.64
CA LEU A 145 -4.88 0.51 2.34
C LEU A 145 -3.82 0.43 1.24
N LEU A 146 -2.81 1.29 1.28
CA LEU A 146 -1.79 1.37 0.25
C LEU A 146 -0.41 1.58 0.85
N LEU A 147 0.52 0.73 0.44
CA LEU A 147 1.93 0.77 0.82
C LEU A 147 2.79 0.75 -0.44
N GLU A 148 3.56 1.81 -0.68
CA GLU A 148 4.29 2.00 -1.94
C GLU A 148 5.74 2.38 -1.69
N ASP A 149 6.68 1.80 -2.42
CA ASP A 149 8.02 2.36 -2.51
C ASP A 149 8.04 3.67 -3.30
N GLU A 150 9.17 4.38 -3.24
CA GLU A 150 9.31 5.69 -3.86
C GLU A 150 9.02 5.68 -5.39
N PRO A 151 9.54 4.73 -6.21
CA PRO A 151 9.17 4.64 -7.61
C PRO A 151 7.68 4.42 -7.85
N SER A 152 7.03 3.49 -7.12
CA SER A 152 5.61 3.22 -7.27
C SER A 152 4.75 4.45 -6.92
N HIS A 153 5.09 5.12 -5.83
CA HIS A 153 4.43 6.35 -5.42
C HIS A 153 4.59 7.45 -6.48
N CYS A 154 5.83 7.66 -6.96
CA CYS A 154 6.11 8.65 -7.99
C CYS A 154 5.30 8.38 -9.26
N GLN A 155 5.29 7.14 -9.75
CA GLN A 155 4.53 6.82 -10.96
C GLN A 155 3.03 7.02 -10.80
N ARG A 156 2.45 6.61 -9.66
CA ARG A 156 1.02 6.79 -9.39
C ARG A 156 0.61 8.27 -9.30
N GLU A 157 1.47 9.10 -8.71
CA GLU A 157 1.23 10.54 -8.55
C GLU A 157 1.71 11.37 -9.77
N GLY A 158 2.24 10.72 -10.82
CA GLY A 158 2.79 11.42 -11.99
C GLY A 158 4.02 12.26 -11.68
N LEU A 159 4.84 11.85 -10.70
CA LEU A 159 6.06 12.51 -10.25
C LEU A 159 7.32 11.82 -10.77
N VAL A 160 8.42 12.56 -10.79
CA VAL A 160 9.78 12.08 -11.04
C VAL A 160 10.78 12.81 -10.16
N TRP A 161 12.00 12.27 -10.04
CA TRP A 161 13.13 12.98 -9.45
C TRP A 161 13.96 13.66 -10.52
N LYS A 162 14.30 14.93 -10.31
CA LYS A 162 15.31 15.66 -11.09
C LYS A 162 16.60 15.71 -10.30
N LEU A 163 17.64 15.05 -10.81
CA LEU A 163 18.96 15.01 -10.21
C LEU A 163 19.71 16.30 -10.60
N LYS A 164 20.13 17.08 -9.60
CA LYS A 164 20.73 18.40 -9.81
C LYS A 164 22.25 18.37 -9.77
N GLU A 165 22.80 17.76 -8.72
CA GLU A 165 24.24 17.73 -8.49
C GLU A 165 24.61 16.41 -7.83
N VAL A 166 25.72 15.83 -8.27
CA VAL A 166 26.41 14.75 -7.56
C VAL A 166 27.69 15.32 -6.93
N ASP A 167 27.93 15.01 -5.66
CA ASP A 167 29.17 15.27 -4.94
C ASP A 167 29.82 13.93 -4.56
N LEU A 168 30.80 13.51 -5.35
CA LEU A 168 31.47 12.23 -5.20
C LEU A 168 32.71 12.36 -4.31
N LYS A 169 32.78 11.56 -3.25
CA LYS A 169 33.95 11.43 -2.37
C LYS A 169 34.80 10.23 -2.77
N LYS A 170 35.79 9.86 -1.96
CA LYS A 170 36.59 8.65 -2.18
C LYS A 170 35.73 7.40 -2.00
N ASN A 171 36.13 6.26 -2.57
CA ASN A 171 35.45 4.96 -2.42
C ASN A 171 34.01 4.90 -2.96
N SER A 172 33.69 5.68 -3.99
CA SER A 172 32.37 5.67 -4.63
C SER A 172 31.21 5.96 -3.68
N GLU A 173 31.47 6.76 -2.64
CA GLU A 173 30.46 7.29 -1.73
C GLU A 173 30.23 8.78 -1.99
N GLY A 174 29.03 9.27 -1.71
CA GLY A 174 28.77 10.68 -1.96
C GLY A 174 27.36 11.11 -1.62
N MET A 175 27.00 12.26 -2.18
CA MET A 175 25.68 12.84 -2.04
C MET A 175 25.10 13.23 -3.40
N ILE A 176 23.80 13.02 -3.56
CA ILE A 176 23.04 13.59 -4.67
C ILE A 176 22.07 14.61 -4.09
N VAL A 177 22.02 15.78 -4.71
CA VAL A 177 20.93 16.75 -4.51
C VAL A 177 19.92 16.53 -5.62
N ALA A 178 18.68 16.27 -5.24
CA ALA A 178 17.59 16.07 -6.19
C ALA A 178 16.30 16.73 -5.69
N ARG A 179 15.35 16.96 -6.59
CA ARG A 179 14.01 17.44 -6.23
C ARG A 179 12.97 16.54 -6.87
N ARG A 180 11.89 16.26 -6.13
CA ARG A 180 10.74 15.52 -6.65
C ARG A 180 9.71 16.50 -7.19
N GLU A 181 9.33 16.35 -8.45
CA GLU A 181 8.39 17.23 -9.13
C GLU A 181 7.50 16.46 -10.12
N PRO A 182 6.38 17.05 -10.58
CA PRO A 182 5.57 16.45 -11.63
C PRO A 182 6.39 16.10 -12.89
N LYS A 183 6.08 14.96 -13.52
CA LYS A 183 6.70 14.51 -14.78
C LYS A 183 6.45 15.52 -15.91
N GLU A 184 5.27 16.13 -15.90
CA GLU A 184 4.87 17.19 -16.82
C GLU A 184 4.73 18.52 -16.08
N GLY A 185 5.35 19.57 -16.62
CA GLY A 185 5.43 20.89 -15.97
C GLY A 185 6.59 20.98 -14.96
N SER A 186 6.74 22.16 -14.36
CA SER A 186 7.74 22.41 -13.32
C SER A 186 7.06 22.85 -12.04
N ASN A 187 7.48 22.31 -10.91
CA ASN A 187 7.08 22.82 -9.60
C ASN A 187 8.22 23.65 -9.02
N GLU A 188 8.14 24.97 -9.17
CA GLU A 188 9.14 25.90 -8.65
C GLU A 188 9.28 25.84 -7.11
N ASN A 189 8.27 25.30 -6.41
CA ASN A 189 8.28 25.10 -4.96
C ASN A 189 8.74 23.69 -4.54
N ALA A 190 9.20 22.85 -5.47
CA ALA A 190 9.73 21.52 -5.14
C ALA A 190 10.95 21.65 -4.22
N THR A 191 10.90 21.01 -3.05
CA THR A 191 11.98 21.07 -2.07
C THR A 191 13.15 20.22 -2.53
N GLU A 192 14.36 20.78 -2.46
CA GLU A 192 15.59 20.03 -2.69
C GLU A 192 15.87 19.10 -1.51
N GLU A 193 16.14 17.84 -1.82
CA GLU A 193 16.53 16.82 -0.87
C GLU A 193 17.96 16.37 -1.19
N SER A 194 18.80 16.33 -0.16
CA SER A 194 20.14 15.81 -0.26
C SER A 194 20.17 14.40 0.32
N MET A 195 20.52 13.41 -0.50
CA MET A 195 20.53 11.99 -0.16
C MET A 195 21.92 11.41 -0.34
N THR A 196 22.28 10.41 0.47
CA THR A 196 23.55 9.69 0.30
C THR A 196 23.43 8.60 -0.77
N PHE A 197 24.58 8.22 -1.32
CA PHE A 197 24.75 7.00 -2.09
C PHE A 197 26.12 6.40 -1.75
N ASP A 198 26.31 5.12 -2.05
CA ASP A 198 27.60 4.43 -1.87
C ASP A 198 27.84 3.43 -3.01
N ALA A 199 28.98 2.72 -2.97
CA ALA A 199 29.35 1.74 -3.98
C ALA A 199 28.31 0.63 -4.21
N ALA A 200 27.36 0.43 -3.29
CA ALA A 200 26.28 -0.54 -3.44
C ALA A 200 25.03 0.02 -4.14
N THR A 201 24.97 1.34 -4.39
CA THR A 201 23.89 1.97 -5.15
C THR A 201 23.90 1.44 -6.59
N ARG A 202 22.76 0.89 -7.03
CA ARG A 202 22.61 0.29 -8.36
C ARG A 202 22.09 1.32 -9.34
N ILE A 203 22.71 1.44 -10.50
CA ILE A 203 22.30 2.40 -11.53
C ILE A 203 21.80 1.64 -12.74
N TRP A 204 20.55 1.85 -13.10
CA TRP A 204 19.88 1.12 -14.16
C TRP A 204 19.69 2.01 -15.39
N ARG A 205 20.24 1.58 -16.52
CA ARG A 205 20.15 2.25 -17.83
C ARG A 205 19.78 1.22 -18.90
N GLY A 206 18.58 1.30 -19.46
CA GLY A 206 18.02 0.30 -20.35
C GLY A 206 18.07 -1.10 -19.74
N ARG A 207 19.01 -1.93 -20.19
CA ARG A 207 19.19 -3.32 -19.70
C ARG A 207 20.37 -3.50 -18.75
N GLU A 208 21.16 -2.46 -18.58
CA GLU A 208 22.39 -2.46 -17.79
C GLU A 208 22.10 -2.24 -16.31
N CYS A 209 22.87 -2.90 -15.45
CA CYS A 209 23.00 -2.60 -14.04
C CYS A 209 24.44 -2.15 -13.83
N LEU A 210 24.63 -0.83 -13.82
CA LEU A 210 25.93 -0.16 -13.73
C LEU A 210 26.30 0.07 -12.28
N LEU A 211 27.60 0.02 -12.03
CA LEU A 211 28.23 0.53 -10.83
C LEU A 211 28.57 2.01 -11.02
N ILE A 212 28.91 2.68 -9.92
CA ILE A 212 29.38 4.07 -9.97
C ILE A 212 30.69 4.18 -10.75
N GLU A 213 31.57 3.18 -10.63
CA GLU A 213 32.84 3.08 -11.36
C GLU A 213 32.65 3.05 -12.88
N ASP A 214 31.54 2.45 -13.35
CA ASP A 214 31.23 2.42 -14.78
C ASP A 214 30.91 3.84 -15.28
N LEU A 215 30.10 4.60 -14.54
CA LEU A 215 29.81 6.00 -14.88
C LEU A 215 31.03 6.91 -14.81
N ILE A 216 31.97 6.64 -13.90
CA ILE A 216 33.25 7.37 -13.83
C ILE A 216 34.11 7.03 -15.05
N SER A 217 34.20 5.75 -15.42
CA SER A 217 34.99 5.27 -16.56
C SER A 217 34.46 5.81 -17.88
N GLU A 218 33.13 5.97 -18.00
CA GLU A 218 32.46 6.61 -19.14
C GLU A 218 32.60 8.15 -19.14
N GLY A 219 33.09 8.76 -18.05
CA GLY A 219 33.19 10.21 -17.87
C GLY A 219 31.84 10.89 -17.60
N THR A 220 30.76 10.13 -17.41
CA THR A 220 29.43 10.63 -17.03
C THR A 220 29.44 11.20 -15.62
N TRP A 221 30.12 10.56 -14.67
CA TRP A 221 30.33 11.08 -13.31
C TRP A 221 31.79 11.50 -13.09
N PRO A 222 32.08 12.43 -12.16
CA PRO A 222 33.44 12.86 -11.88
C PRO A 222 34.19 11.77 -11.11
N THR A 223 35.52 11.72 -11.18
CA THR A 223 36.34 10.83 -10.30
C THR A 223 36.29 11.25 -8.84
N SER A 224 36.04 12.54 -8.57
CA SER A 224 35.81 13.12 -7.25
C SER A 224 35.27 14.55 -7.38
N GLY A 225 34.64 15.04 -6.32
CA GLY A 225 34.07 16.38 -6.24
C GLY A 225 32.70 16.50 -6.88
N LYS A 226 32.30 17.75 -7.11
CA LYS A 226 30.96 18.11 -7.56
C LYS A 226 30.84 18.13 -9.07
N LYS A 227 29.70 17.63 -9.59
CA LYS A 227 29.30 17.75 -10.99
C LYS A 227 27.80 18.00 -11.08
N SER A 228 27.41 18.95 -11.93
CA SER A 228 26.01 19.15 -12.30
C SER A 228 25.48 17.93 -13.05
N LEU A 229 24.25 17.53 -12.72
CA LEU A 229 23.48 16.51 -13.45
C LEU A 229 22.38 17.15 -14.31
N ASP A 230 22.35 18.48 -14.39
CA ASP A 230 21.50 19.28 -15.28
C ASP A 230 20.00 18.94 -15.23
N GLY A 231 19.52 18.52 -14.05
CA GLY A 231 18.11 18.14 -13.86
C GLY A 231 17.76 16.80 -14.52
N GLN A 232 18.72 15.90 -14.68
CA GLN A 232 18.49 14.56 -15.24
C GLN A 232 17.32 13.88 -14.54
N THR A 233 16.38 13.36 -15.32
CA THR A 233 15.20 12.70 -14.79
C THR A 233 15.52 11.26 -14.41
N ALA A 234 15.06 10.83 -13.24
CA ALA A 234 15.20 9.47 -12.77
C ALA A 234 14.04 9.09 -11.84
N LEU A 235 13.89 7.79 -11.59
CA LEU A 235 13.21 7.27 -10.41
C LEU A 235 14.26 6.77 -9.42
N LEU A 236 14.00 6.95 -8.13
CA LEU A 236 14.94 6.63 -7.07
C LEU A 236 14.37 5.57 -6.14
N GLY A 237 15.16 4.53 -5.88
CA GLY A 237 14.94 3.61 -4.77
C GLY A 237 15.50 4.26 -3.51
N ILE A 238 14.64 4.52 -2.52
CA ILE A 238 15.03 5.23 -1.30
C ILE A 238 14.96 4.28 -0.12
N THR A 239 16.05 4.27 0.65
CA THR A 239 16.22 3.53 1.88
C THR A 239 16.72 4.45 3.00
N TRP A 240 16.81 3.93 4.22
CA TRP A 240 17.52 4.61 5.29
C TRP A 240 18.78 3.84 5.71
N LYS A 241 19.87 4.58 5.90
CA LYS A 241 21.13 4.10 6.48
C LYS A 241 21.61 5.10 7.53
N PRO A 242 22.34 4.65 8.58
CA PRO A 242 23.01 5.55 9.50
C PRO A 242 23.86 6.55 8.74
N THR A 243 23.61 7.84 8.97
CA THR A 243 24.23 8.92 8.20
C THR A 243 25.36 9.56 9.02
N PRO A 244 26.54 9.83 8.42
CA PRO A 244 27.63 10.53 9.09
C PRO A 244 27.28 12.01 9.37
N ASP A 245 28.17 12.71 10.07
CA ASP A 245 28.16 14.18 10.24
C ASP A 245 27.01 14.74 11.11
N GLY A 246 26.35 13.91 11.90
CA GLY A 246 25.35 14.36 12.89
C GLY A 246 24.06 14.89 12.27
N VAL A 247 23.77 14.57 11.00
CA VAL A 247 22.51 14.94 10.34
C VAL A 247 21.38 14.05 10.83
N PHE A 248 20.33 14.69 11.37
CA PHE A 248 19.23 14.05 12.07
C PHE A 248 18.34 13.19 11.17
N THR A 249 18.11 13.63 9.93
CA THR A 249 17.30 12.93 8.93
C THR A 249 17.95 13.11 7.57
N ARG A 250 18.45 12.01 7.00
CA ARG A 250 18.93 11.93 5.64
C ARG A 250 18.68 10.52 5.12
N PHE A 251 18.16 10.42 3.90
CA PHE A 251 17.91 9.13 3.26
C PHE A 251 19.04 8.74 2.32
N HIS A 252 19.00 7.49 1.89
CA HIS A 252 20.02 6.84 1.08
C HIS A 252 19.40 6.28 -0.20
N ILE A 253 20.06 6.52 -1.34
CA ILE A 253 19.64 6.02 -2.64
C ILE A 253 20.18 4.60 -2.82
N SER A 254 19.30 3.61 -2.87
CA SER A 254 19.67 2.21 -3.19
C SER A 254 19.73 1.97 -4.69
N ASP A 255 18.88 2.66 -5.46
CA ASP A 255 18.70 2.44 -6.88
C ASP A 255 18.43 3.75 -7.61
N ILE A 256 18.96 3.88 -8.82
CA ILE A 256 18.68 4.98 -9.74
C ILE A 256 18.24 4.37 -11.07
N TRP A 257 16.98 4.54 -11.45
CA TRP A 257 16.50 4.18 -12.79
C TRP A 257 16.55 5.43 -13.67
N LEU A 258 17.43 5.42 -14.66
CA LEU A 258 17.69 6.57 -15.54
C LEU A 258 16.72 6.68 -16.72
N ASP A 259 15.96 5.61 -17.00
CA ASP A 259 15.03 5.56 -18.12
C ASP A 259 13.85 4.59 -17.87
N ASP A 260 12.82 4.74 -18.71
CA ASP A 260 11.59 3.96 -18.62
C ASP A 260 11.82 2.47 -18.94
N GLU A 261 12.78 2.11 -19.81
CA GLU A 261 13.07 0.68 -20.12
C GLU A 261 13.60 -0.02 -18.86
N ALA A 262 14.53 0.62 -18.14
CA ALA A 262 15.07 0.12 -16.90
C ALA A 262 13.98 -0.10 -15.83
N MET A 263 13.08 0.87 -15.67
CA MET A 263 11.98 0.77 -14.71
C MET A 263 10.97 -0.32 -15.09
N GLN A 264 10.56 -0.38 -16.36
CA GLN A 264 9.64 -1.40 -16.87
C GLN A 264 10.19 -2.83 -16.68
N ARG A 265 11.51 -3.02 -16.77
CA ARG A 265 12.14 -4.31 -16.50
C ARG A 265 12.06 -4.70 -15.03
N ALA A 266 12.31 -3.75 -14.13
CA ALA A 266 12.17 -3.97 -12.69
C ALA A 266 10.71 -4.31 -12.33
N ALA A 267 9.75 -3.54 -12.85
CA ALA A 267 8.33 -3.79 -12.69
C ALA A 267 7.93 -5.18 -13.21
N ARG A 268 8.34 -5.54 -14.45
CA ARG A 268 8.06 -6.86 -15.02
C ARG A 268 8.57 -8.00 -14.15
N LYS A 269 9.79 -7.89 -13.60
CA LYS A 269 10.34 -8.93 -12.73
C LYS A 269 9.52 -9.08 -11.44
N GLN A 270 9.15 -7.96 -10.82
CA GLN A 270 8.34 -7.97 -9.61
C GLN A 270 6.91 -8.49 -9.88
N THR A 271 6.30 -8.11 -11.02
CA THR A 271 5.01 -8.65 -11.48
C THR A 271 5.04 -10.17 -11.60
N GLU A 272 6.07 -10.75 -12.19
CA GLU A 272 6.16 -12.22 -12.33
C GLU A 272 6.33 -12.92 -10.97
N THR A 273 7.11 -12.35 -10.05
CA THR A 273 7.20 -12.82 -8.65
C THR A 273 5.82 -12.84 -8.00
N HIS A 274 5.09 -11.73 -8.11
CA HIS A 274 3.79 -11.60 -7.47
C HIS A 274 2.70 -12.47 -8.15
N LYS A 275 2.74 -12.66 -9.46
CA LYS A 275 1.85 -13.60 -10.16
C LYS A 275 2.02 -15.03 -9.66
N ALA A 276 3.25 -15.48 -9.46
CA ALA A 276 3.52 -16.78 -8.86
C ALA A 276 2.98 -16.87 -7.41
N PHE A 277 3.10 -15.78 -6.64
CA PHE A 277 2.54 -15.68 -5.30
C PHE A 277 1.01 -15.80 -5.29
N ILE A 278 0.29 -15.01 -6.11
CA ILE A 278 -1.17 -15.06 -6.16
C ILE A 278 -1.68 -16.40 -6.68
N ARG A 279 -1.06 -16.97 -7.72
CA ARG A 279 -1.46 -18.29 -8.24
C ARG A 279 -1.33 -19.41 -7.20
N SER A 280 -0.31 -19.33 -6.35
CA SER A 280 -0.08 -20.34 -5.30
C SER A 280 -0.95 -20.14 -4.05
N ARG A 281 -1.34 -18.91 -3.71
CA ARG A 281 -2.19 -18.62 -2.53
C ARG A 281 -3.66 -18.44 -2.85
N TRP A 282 -4.01 -18.27 -4.12
CA TRP A 282 -5.35 -18.00 -4.67
C TRP A 282 -5.79 -16.54 -4.55
N MET A 283 -6.68 -16.10 -5.44
CA MET A 283 -7.11 -14.70 -5.56
C MET A 283 -7.98 -14.32 -4.37
N PRO A 284 -7.65 -13.29 -3.58
CA PRO A 284 -8.50 -12.84 -2.50
C PRO A 284 -9.76 -12.13 -3.02
N ALA A 285 -10.85 -12.30 -2.29
CA ALA A 285 -12.15 -11.72 -2.59
C ALA A 285 -12.95 -11.59 -1.29
N TRP A 286 -14.05 -10.86 -1.32
CA TRP A 286 -15.08 -10.97 -0.28
C TRP A 286 -16.39 -11.44 -0.88
N ILE A 287 -17.29 -11.90 -0.02
CA ILE A 287 -18.64 -12.31 -0.41
C ILE A 287 -19.59 -11.12 -0.30
N ASP A 288 -20.18 -10.73 -1.42
CA ASP A 288 -21.21 -9.69 -1.46
C ASP A 288 -22.57 -10.28 -1.05
N HIS A 289 -22.92 -11.44 -1.61
CA HIS A 289 -24.24 -12.05 -1.43
C HIS A 289 -24.19 -13.58 -1.57
N VAL A 290 -25.14 -14.27 -0.93
CA VAL A 290 -25.33 -15.72 -1.05
C VAL A 290 -26.82 -16.05 -1.22
N GLU A 291 -27.16 -16.72 -2.31
CA GLU A 291 -28.46 -17.34 -2.54
C GLU A 291 -28.41 -18.82 -2.16
N TYR A 292 -29.06 -19.18 -1.05
CA TYR A 292 -29.10 -20.57 -0.59
C TYR A 292 -30.13 -21.40 -1.36
N GLY A 293 -29.67 -22.54 -1.88
CA GLY A 293 -30.49 -23.60 -2.45
C GLY A 293 -30.80 -24.71 -1.44
N LYS A 294 -31.24 -25.86 -1.96
CA LYS A 294 -31.48 -27.07 -1.15
C LYS A 294 -30.21 -27.90 -1.02
N PHE A 295 -30.09 -28.63 0.09
CA PHE A 295 -29.05 -29.63 0.33
C PHE A 295 -27.61 -29.11 0.17
N GLY A 296 -27.35 -27.88 0.65
CA GLY A 296 -25.99 -27.29 0.63
C GLY A 296 -25.65 -26.54 -0.66
N ARG A 297 -26.48 -26.62 -1.70
CA ARG A 297 -26.26 -25.83 -2.92
C ARG A 297 -26.42 -24.34 -2.64
N ALA A 298 -25.56 -23.51 -3.22
CA ALA A 298 -25.68 -22.07 -3.14
C ALA A 298 -25.08 -21.38 -4.37
N LYS A 299 -25.59 -20.20 -4.68
CA LYS A 299 -24.95 -19.25 -5.60
C LYS A 299 -24.37 -18.09 -4.80
N VAL A 300 -23.13 -17.74 -5.10
CA VAL A 300 -22.33 -16.79 -4.33
C VAL A 300 -21.88 -15.68 -5.27
N THR A 301 -22.17 -14.44 -4.90
CA THR A 301 -21.59 -13.25 -5.55
C THR A 301 -20.38 -12.81 -4.74
N ALA A 302 -19.21 -12.70 -5.39
CA ALA A 302 -17.98 -12.29 -4.74
C ALA A 302 -17.22 -11.25 -5.56
N THR A 303 -16.76 -10.19 -4.92
CA THR A 303 -15.89 -9.17 -5.52
C THR A 303 -14.43 -9.53 -5.30
N LEU A 304 -13.67 -9.68 -6.39
CA LEU A 304 -12.23 -9.94 -6.34
C LEU A 304 -11.50 -8.67 -5.88
N PHE A 305 -10.50 -8.81 -5.01
CA PHE A 305 -9.72 -7.66 -4.56
C PHE A 305 -8.78 -7.16 -5.65
N GLY A 306 -8.53 -5.85 -5.62
CA GLY A 306 -7.71 -5.11 -6.57
C GLY A 306 -6.21 -5.20 -6.28
N GLY A 307 -5.43 -4.50 -7.11
CA GLY A 307 -3.98 -4.38 -6.96
C GLY A 307 -3.17 -5.55 -7.49
N MET A 308 -3.80 -6.49 -8.22
CA MET A 308 -3.11 -7.60 -8.89
C MET A 308 -2.86 -7.27 -10.36
N ASP A 309 -1.99 -8.05 -11.01
CA ASP A 309 -1.77 -7.96 -12.46
C ASP A 309 -3.00 -8.40 -13.25
N GLU A 310 -3.33 -7.69 -14.33
CA GLU A 310 -4.53 -7.95 -15.15
C GLU A 310 -4.62 -9.39 -15.66
N SER A 311 -3.48 -10.02 -15.98
CA SER A 311 -3.46 -11.39 -16.47
C SER A 311 -3.90 -12.43 -15.44
N LEU A 312 -3.94 -12.09 -14.15
CA LEU A 312 -4.49 -12.97 -13.13
C LEU A 312 -6.03 -12.93 -13.12
N TYR A 313 -6.63 -11.78 -13.39
CA TYR A 313 -8.08 -11.67 -13.47
C TYR A 313 -8.61 -12.32 -14.75
N ALA A 314 -7.84 -12.29 -15.84
CA ALA A 314 -8.18 -12.95 -17.10
C ALA A 314 -8.34 -14.48 -16.95
N ASP A 315 -7.76 -15.11 -15.93
CA ASP A 315 -7.89 -16.54 -15.65
C ASP A 315 -9.27 -16.91 -15.02
N PHE A 316 -10.12 -15.91 -14.71
CA PHE A 316 -11.49 -16.10 -14.23
C PHE A 316 -12.46 -16.02 -15.42
N GLU A 317 -12.89 -17.17 -15.90
CA GLU A 317 -13.77 -17.28 -17.06
C GLU A 317 -15.14 -17.84 -16.70
N LYS A 318 -16.14 -17.48 -17.51
CA LYS A 318 -17.47 -18.08 -17.43
C LYS A 318 -17.40 -19.59 -17.67
N ASP A 319 -18.22 -20.32 -16.94
CA ASP A 319 -18.35 -21.79 -16.89
C ASP A 319 -17.07 -22.52 -16.42
N ALA A 320 -16.03 -21.78 -15.99
CA ALA A 320 -14.80 -22.38 -15.50
C ALA A 320 -15.00 -23.03 -14.12
N PRO A 321 -14.47 -24.24 -13.89
CA PRO A 321 -14.49 -24.83 -12.57
C PRO A 321 -13.52 -24.11 -11.64
N ALA A 322 -13.95 -23.89 -10.41
CA ALA A 322 -13.21 -23.16 -9.39
C ALA A 322 -13.39 -23.76 -7.99
N MET A 323 -12.51 -23.33 -7.08
CA MET A 323 -12.58 -23.61 -5.65
C MET A 323 -12.62 -22.30 -4.88
N MET A 324 -13.41 -22.26 -3.80
CA MET A 324 -13.50 -21.12 -2.90
C MET A 324 -13.26 -21.59 -1.46
N ASN A 325 -12.29 -21.00 -0.78
CA ASN A 325 -11.99 -21.28 0.64
C ASN A 325 -12.09 -19.99 1.46
N ALA A 326 -12.63 -20.11 2.68
CA ALA A 326 -12.67 -19.04 3.65
C ALA A 326 -11.28 -18.74 4.23
N VAL A 327 -10.98 -17.45 4.36
CA VAL A 327 -9.77 -16.95 4.99
C VAL A 327 -10.10 -15.95 6.10
N GLU A 328 -9.12 -15.65 6.95
CA GLU A 328 -9.25 -14.53 7.89
C GLU A 328 -8.83 -13.21 7.25
N GLN A 329 -8.97 -12.10 7.98
CA GLN A 329 -8.62 -10.75 7.49
C GLN A 329 -7.14 -10.60 7.09
N THR A 330 -6.26 -11.46 7.63
CA THR A 330 -4.85 -11.59 7.25
C THR A 330 -4.63 -12.36 5.94
N LEU A 331 -5.70 -12.86 5.32
CA LEU A 331 -5.73 -13.72 4.14
C LEU A 331 -5.13 -15.12 4.32
N LYS A 332 -4.94 -15.58 5.58
CA LYS A 332 -4.55 -16.95 5.89
C LYS A 332 -5.69 -17.94 5.66
N HIS A 333 -5.38 -19.08 5.06
CA HIS A 333 -6.35 -20.16 4.87
C HIS A 333 -6.78 -20.76 6.20
N THR A 334 -8.09 -20.96 6.37
CA THR A 334 -8.61 -21.73 7.50
C THR A 334 -8.39 -23.23 7.24
N HIS A 335 -8.04 -23.98 8.28
CA HIS A 335 -7.81 -25.44 8.20
C HIS A 335 -6.76 -25.87 7.16
N GLY A 336 -5.70 -25.06 6.98
CA GLY A 336 -4.73 -25.26 5.91
C GLY A 336 -3.68 -26.35 6.15
N ALA A 337 -3.70 -27.06 7.28
CA ALA A 337 -2.75 -28.14 7.57
C ALA A 337 -2.82 -29.32 6.58
N TYR A 338 -3.98 -29.51 5.94
CA TYR A 338 -4.17 -30.47 4.84
C TYR A 338 -4.18 -29.80 3.46
N GLY A 339 -3.89 -28.50 3.43
CA GLY A 339 -3.84 -27.65 2.25
C GLY A 339 -5.09 -26.82 2.00
N PRO A 340 -4.96 -25.71 1.25
CA PRO A 340 -6.09 -24.83 0.89
C PRO A 340 -7.29 -25.53 0.26
N ALA A 341 -7.11 -26.67 -0.42
CA ALA A 341 -8.21 -27.38 -1.06
C ALA A 341 -9.03 -28.29 -0.12
N HIS A 342 -8.57 -28.50 1.13
CA HIS A 342 -9.22 -29.45 2.04
C HIS A 342 -10.62 -29.00 2.46
N MET A 343 -10.77 -27.73 2.83
CA MET A 343 -12.04 -27.12 3.24
C MET A 343 -12.65 -26.22 2.16
N ALA A 344 -12.17 -26.30 0.92
CA ALA A 344 -12.68 -25.46 -0.15
C ALA A 344 -13.98 -26.02 -0.73
N SER A 345 -14.98 -25.15 -0.88
CA SER A 345 -16.17 -25.40 -1.69
C SER A 345 -15.77 -25.47 -3.16
N ARG A 346 -16.24 -26.50 -3.87
CA ARG A 346 -15.98 -26.71 -5.31
C ARG A 346 -17.20 -26.31 -6.10
N GLY A 347 -16.98 -25.80 -7.31
CA GLY A 347 -18.09 -25.30 -8.11
C GLY A 347 -17.65 -24.76 -9.45
N SER A 348 -18.54 -24.00 -10.07
CA SER A 348 -18.32 -23.35 -11.36
C SER A 348 -18.63 -21.85 -11.28
N ILE A 349 -17.84 -21.05 -11.98
CA ILE A 349 -18.09 -19.63 -12.18
C ILE A 349 -19.17 -19.49 -13.26
N LEU A 350 -20.39 -19.14 -12.89
CA LEU A 350 -21.52 -18.96 -13.80
C LEU A 350 -21.40 -17.68 -14.64
N GLU A 351 -20.74 -16.67 -14.10
CA GLU A 351 -20.61 -15.35 -14.72
C GLU A 351 -19.43 -14.59 -14.12
N VAL A 352 -18.82 -13.73 -14.93
CA VAL A 352 -17.83 -12.74 -14.51
C VAL A 352 -18.29 -11.39 -15.02
N THR A 353 -18.52 -10.44 -14.11
CA THR A 353 -18.98 -9.10 -14.44
C THR A 353 -17.91 -8.09 -14.07
N GLN A 354 -17.70 -7.10 -14.93
CA GLN A 354 -16.80 -5.99 -14.68
C GLN A 354 -17.60 -4.71 -14.55
N THR A 355 -17.35 -3.95 -13.48
CA THR A 355 -17.97 -2.65 -13.24
C THR A 355 -17.55 -1.65 -14.32
N SER A 356 -18.51 -0.92 -14.87
CA SER A 356 -18.31 0.06 -15.95
C SER A 356 -17.93 1.47 -15.46
N GLY A 357 -17.79 1.66 -14.15
CA GLY A 357 -17.52 2.94 -13.50
C GLY A 357 -16.16 2.99 -12.82
N GLU A 358 -15.94 4.04 -12.04
CA GLU A 358 -14.72 4.18 -11.23
C GLU A 358 -14.60 3.01 -10.25
N VAL A 359 -13.43 2.35 -10.27
CA VAL A 359 -13.13 1.23 -9.39
C VAL A 359 -12.40 1.77 -8.17
N PRO A 360 -12.98 1.65 -6.96
CA PRO A 360 -12.32 2.13 -5.75
C PRO A 360 -11.05 1.32 -5.47
N LEU A 361 -10.05 1.98 -4.89
CA LEU A 361 -8.78 1.33 -4.55
C LEU A 361 -9.03 0.15 -3.59
N GLY A 362 -8.41 -0.99 -3.88
CA GLY A 362 -8.62 -2.26 -3.17
C GLY A 362 -9.66 -3.16 -3.81
N SER A 363 -10.49 -2.66 -4.73
CA SER A 363 -11.36 -3.46 -5.60
C SER A 363 -10.70 -3.71 -6.95
N SER A 364 -10.98 -4.85 -7.56
CA SER A 364 -10.66 -5.08 -8.98
C SER A 364 -11.75 -4.54 -9.92
N GLY A 365 -12.93 -4.22 -9.38
CA GLY A 365 -14.12 -3.97 -10.18
C GLY A 365 -14.70 -5.23 -10.82
N ILE A 366 -14.15 -6.42 -10.50
CA ILE A 366 -14.59 -7.70 -11.06
C ILE A 366 -15.35 -8.47 -9.99
N GLN A 367 -16.58 -8.86 -10.34
CA GLN A 367 -17.41 -9.76 -9.55
C GLN A 367 -17.54 -11.11 -10.25
N ILE A 368 -17.53 -12.17 -9.47
CA ILE A 368 -17.80 -13.53 -9.95
C ILE A 368 -19.13 -14.02 -9.34
N HIS A 369 -19.92 -14.71 -10.16
CA HIS A 369 -21.04 -15.53 -9.70
C HIS A 369 -20.61 -16.99 -9.68
N PHE A 370 -20.52 -17.58 -8.49
CA PHE A 370 -20.02 -18.92 -8.27
C PHE A 370 -21.14 -19.83 -7.74
N GLU A 371 -21.36 -20.99 -8.36
CA GLU A 371 -22.28 -22.01 -7.86
C GLU A 371 -21.50 -23.18 -7.25
N THR A 372 -21.87 -23.56 -6.03
CA THR A 372 -21.36 -24.74 -5.30
C THR A 372 -22.51 -25.62 -4.87
N ASP A 373 -22.28 -26.94 -4.77
CA ASP A 373 -23.21 -27.89 -4.16
C ASP A 373 -22.99 -28.06 -2.65
N LEU A 374 -21.88 -27.52 -2.12
CA LEU A 374 -21.53 -27.54 -0.70
C LEU A 374 -21.10 -26.15 -0.24
N ILE A 375 -22.04 -25.39 0.32
CA ILE A 375 -21.79 -24.14 1.03
C ILE A 375 -21.32 -24.41 2.45
N ILE A 376 -20.40 -23.58 2.95
CA ILE A 376 -19.84 -23.68 4.31
C ILE A 376 -19.97 -22.34 5.04
N GLU A 377 -19.89 -22.38 6.38
CA GLU A 377 -20.06 -21.20 7.25
C GLU A 377 -19.08 -20.05 6.94
N GLY A 378 -17.91 -20.38 6.41
CA GLY A 378 -16.90 -19.40 6.03
C GLY A 378 -17.24 -18.60 4.76
N ILE A 379 -18.24 -19.02 3.98
CA ILE A 379 -18.70 -18.36 2.74
C ILE A 379 -20.08 -17.76 3.00
N ARG A 380 -20.10 -16.59 3.64
CA ARG A 380 -21.32 -15.80 3.94
C ARG A 380 -21.03 -14.31 3.68
N PRO A 381 -22.06 -13.47 3.47
CA PRO A 381 -21.88 -12.05 3.17
C PRO A 381 -20.91 -11.36 4.15
N GLY A 382 -20.02 -10.53 3.60
CA GLY A 382 -18.97 -9.81 4.32
C GLY A 382 -17.75 -10.64 4.73
N ARG A 383 -17.73 -11.97 4.53
CA ARG A 383 -16.52 -12.77 4.77
C ARG A 383 -15.53 -12.65 3.62
N VAL A 384 -14.25 -12.74 3.98
CA VAL A 384 -13.15 -12.81 3.03
C VAL A 384 -12.90 -14.27 2.66
N VAL A 385 -12.69 -14.50 1.38
CA VAL A 385 -12.39 -15.79 0.79
C VAL A 385 -11.17 -15.68 -0.10
N ARG A 386 -10.65 -16.82 -0.51
CA ARG A 386 -9.76 -16.92 -1.66
C ARG A 386 -10.31 -17.89 -2.68
N VAL A 387 -10.20 -17.51 -3.96
CA VAL A 387 -10.78 -18.22 -5.10
C VAL A 387 -9.69 -18.69 -6.05
N ARG A 388 -9.78 -19.96 -6.46
CA ARG A 388 -8.86 -20.61 -7.39
C ARG A 388 -9.61 -21.14 -8.60
N PRO A 389 -9.38 -20.58 -9.80
CA PRO A 389 -9.65 -21.27 -11.05
C PRO A 389 -8.83 -22.56 -11.13
N THR A 390 -9.40 -23.64 -11.64
CA THR A 390 -8.70 -24.94 -11.73
C THR A 390 -7.42 -24.93 -12.59
N SER A 391 -7.26 -23.92 -13.46
CA SER A 391 -6.05 -23.67 -14.26
C SER A 391 -4.83 -23.31 -13.41
N TRP A 392 -5.03 -22.82 -12.18
CA TRP A 392 -3.95 -22.46 -11.27
C TRP A 392 -3.40 -23.68 -10.51
N PRO A 393 -2.13 -23.67 -10.07
CA PRO A 393 -1.58 -24.79 -9.32
C PRO A 393 -2.30 -24.98 -7.98
N GLN A 394 -2.44 -26.24 -7.56
CA GLN A 394 -2.87 -26.60 -6.21
C GLN A 394 -1.62 -26.98 -5.40
N VAL A 395 -1.25 -26.15 -4.43
CA VAL A 395 -0.04 -26.34 -3.63
C VAL A 395 -0.33 -26.32 -2.14
N GLN A 396 0.61 -26.82 -1.35
CA GLN A 396 0.62 -26.72 0.10
C GLN A 396 1.31 -25.42 0.51
N LEU A 397 0.83 -24.79 1.59
CA LEU A 397 1.38 -23.54 2.09
C LEU A 397 2.32 -23.77 3.29
N PRO A 398 3.29 -22.88 3.53
CA PRO A 398 4.10 -22.89 4.75
C PRO A 398 3.23 -22.77 6.01
N ARG A 399 3.71 -23.28 7.15
CA ARG A 399 2.99 -23.32 8.43
C ARG A 399 2.46 -21.95 8.87
N GLU A 400 3.24 -20.91 8.60
CA GLU A 400 2.97 -19.54 9.02
C GLU A 400 1.77 -18.96 8.27
N GLU A 401 1.45 -19.46 7.07
CA GLU A 401 0.44 -18.91 6.14
C GLU A 401 -0.96 -19.55 6.27
N TYR A 402 -1.15 -20.48 7.21
CA TYR A 402 -2.45 -21.07 7.47
C TYR A 402 -2.78 -21.19 8.96
N LEU A 403 -4.08 -21.33 9.25
CA LEU A 403 -4.61 -21.65 10.57
C LEU A 403 -4.84 -23.16 10.65
N ASN A 404 -4.45 -23.78 11.77
CA ASN A 404 -4.48 -25.25 11.91
C ASN A 404 -5.91 -25.80 12.02
N ASP A 405 -6.57 -25.62 13.15
CA ASP A 405 -7.97 -26.04 13.40
C ASP A 405 -8.82 -24.89 13.96
N GLY A 406 -8.26 -23.66 13.95
CA GLY A 406 -8.92 -22.47 14.49
C GLY A 406 -9.14 -22.49 16.01
N SER A 407 -8.66 -23.50 16.73
CA SER A 407 -8.79 -23.59 18.19
C SER A 407 -7.91 -22.56 18.92
N ASN A 408 -6.77 -22.19 18.31
CA ASN A 408 -5.90 -21.14 18.81
C ASN A 408 -6.41 -19.76 18.37
N MET A 409 -7.11 -19.08 19.27
CA MET A 409 -7.63 -17.73 19.04
C MET A 409 -6.52 -16.71 18.72
N GLU A 410 -5.30 -16.89 19.23
CA GLU A 410 -4.19 -15.97 18.98
C GLU A 410 -3.62 -16.13 17.56
N GLU A 411 -3.69 -17.32 16.96
CA GLU A 411 -3.34 -17.51 15.55
C GLU A 411 -4.37 -16.87 14.62
N ARG A 412 -5.65 -16.96 14.99
CA ARG A 412 -6.77 -16.41 14.22
C ARG A 412 -6.84 -14.88 14.32
N PHE A 413 -6.62 -14.35 15.53
CA PHE A 413 -6.67 -12.94 15.87
C PHE A 413 -5.32 -12.53 16.49
N PRO A 414 -4.29 -12.28 15.66
CA PRO A 414 -2.96 -11.99 16.16
C PRO A 414 -2.97 -10.72 17.01
N THR A 415 -2.41 -10.81 18.22
CA THR A 415 -2.42 -9.69 19.16
C THR A 415 -1.27 -8.70 18.87
N PRO A 416 -1.37 -7.46 19.36
CA PRO A 416 -0.26 -6.49 19.26
C PRO A 416 0.98 -6.84 20.08
N ALA A 417 0.99 -7.96 20.83
CA ALA A 417 2.04 -8.27 21.81
C ALA A 417 3.43 -8.53 21.21
N ILE A 418 3.51 -8.87 19.91
CA ILE A 418 4.79 -9.03 19.20
C ILE A 418 5.54 -7.70 19.06
N PHE A 419 4.82 -6.57 19.07
CA PHE A 419 5.42 -5.27 18.87
C PHE A 419 6.04 -4.77 20.18
N PRO A 420 7.28 -4.25 20.14
CA PRO A 420 7.90 -3.73 21.34
C PRO A 420 7.13 -2.52 21.89
N LYS A 421 7.13 -2.40 23.21
CA LYS A 421 6.60 -1.23 23.93
C LYS A 421 7.78 -0.29 24.15
N TYR A 422 8.00 0.62 23.22
CA TYR A 422 9.07 1.61 23.29
C TYR A 422 8.70 2.80 24.18
#